data_AF-A0A0Z8GWI6-F1
#
_entry.id   AF-A0A0Z8GWI6-F1
#
_cell.length_a   1.000
_cell.length_b   1.000
_cell.length_c   1.000
_cell.angle_alpha   90.00
_cell.angle_beta   90.00
_cell.angle_gamma   90.00
#
_symmetry.space_group_name_H-M   'P 1'
#
loop_
_entity.id
_entity.type
_entity.pdbx_description
1 polymer ?
#
loop_
_entity_poly.entity_id
_entity_poly.type
_entity_poly.pdbx_seq_one_letter_code
_entity_poly.pdbx_strand_id
1 'polypeptide(L)'
;MDTEGNEIQGAVNLVTDGVVSTTTTTTTTTDGVASVTEDTVASGLTYDATTQKPASITYNGKVYELVQVKDGDVEQGLVTEGTTTVTYIYQVVPNKTETTSEAVTGTVITRYVDIDTGEEIVSGSTIVDNGIVANTVITTERNAAGEIVYQTVETIPTGLTYDTTSDKTVKNAEIALIQIPVTDIAVADVPAVGTSKVNNGDGTVTISYTMNSNIMVLDSNFRTLGEAEVLNRIEKELTSQATQMFPEATWSFDPFVTYLETPIPAGDGVSNYVATKSYTAHATFDISGRTTSYTFVSVDASEVGAVEEGTTIITYYYRKVPLTIETVAFPLGLESLTVATLPRDF
;
A
#
# COMPACT_ATOMS: atom_id res chain seq x y z
N MET A 1 35.08 -3.41 -53.25
CA MET A 1 34.16 -4.56 -53.15
C MET A 1 34.20 -5.10 -51.74
N ASP A 2 33.16 -5.82 -51.31
CA ASP A 2 33.22 -6.59 -50.06
C ASP A 2 33.96 -7.93 -50.24
N THR A 3 34.11 -8.69 -49.16
CA THR A 3 34.72 -10.03 -49.18
C THR A 3 33.95 -11.07 -50.00
N GLU A 4 32.69 -10.81 -50.35
CA GLU A 4 31.86 -11.67 -51.20
C GLU A 4 31.94 -11.26 -52.68
N GLY A 5 32.66 -10.17 -53.00
CA GLY A 5 32.81 -9.65 -54.36
C GLY A 5 31.72 -8.66 -54.78
N ASN A 6 30.83 -8.26 -53.88
CA ASN A 6 29.81 -7.26 -54.18
C ASN A 6 30.42 -5.86 -54.25
N GLU A 7 29.94 -5.03 -55.16
CA GLU A 7 30.32 -3.63 -55.23
C GLU A 7 29.62 -2.83 -54.12
N ILE A 8 30.42 -2.20 -53.24
CA ILE A 8 29.98 -1.44 -52.07
C ILE A 8 30.36 0.05 -52.15
N GLN A 9 31.10 0.43 -53.19
CA GLN A 9 31.44 1.80 -53.52
C GLN A 9 31.80 1.85 -55.01
N GLY A 10 31.28 2.85 -55.72
CA GLY A 10 31.52 3.03 -57.15
C GLY A 10 32.97 3.36 -57.48
N ALA A 11 33.38 3.04 -58.71
CA ALA A 11 34.72 3.35 -59.22
C ALA A 11 34.97 4.88 -59.28
N VAL A 12 36.18 5.28 -58.91
CA VAL A 12 36.67 6.66 -59.03
C VAL A 12 37.66 6.73 -60.18
N ASN A 13 37.41 7.62 -61.15
CA ASN A 13 38.32 7.84 -62.27
C ASN A 13 39.50 8.72 -61.84
N LEU A 14 40.71 8.17 -61.85
CA LEU A 14 41.95 8.91 -61.56
C LEU A 14 42.51 9.61 -62.81
N VAL A 15 42.42 8.94 -63.95
CA VAL A 15 42.87 9.43 -65.26
C VAL A 15 41.76 9.12 -66.26
N THR A 16 41.38 10.09 -67.09
CA THR A 16 40.34 9.94 -68.12
C THR A 16 40.90 10.33 -69.47
N ASP A 17 40.72 9.46 -70.47
CA ASP A 17 41.20 9.63 -71.86
C ASP A 17 42.67 10.07 -71.97
N GLY A 18 43.51 9.53 -71.08
CA GLY A 18 44.94 9.83 -71.03
C GLY A 18 45.67 9.32 -72.27
N VAL A 19 46.44 10.18 -72.93
CA VAL A 19 47.30 9.79 -74.04
C VAL A 19 48.48 8.99 -73.49
N VAL A 20 48.56 7.70 -73.77
CA VAL A 20 49.62 6.79 -73.29
C VAL A 20 50.83 6.73 -74.22
N SER A 21 50.63 7.00 -75.51
CA SER A 21 51.69 7.10 -76.51
C SER A 21 51.26 8.01 -77.66
N THR A 22 52.25 8.56 -78.36
CA THR A 22 52.03 9.29 -79.62
C THR A 22 52.87 8.61 -80.69
N THR A 23 52.22 8.16 -81.77
CA THR A 23 52.88 7.58 -82.94
C THR A 23 52.93 8.64 -84.04
N THR A 24 54.16 8.99 -84.45
CA THR A 24 54.39 9.89 -85.58
C THR A 24 54.77 9.06 -86.80
N THR A 25 53.90 9.05 -87.81
CA THR A 25 54.16 8.36 -89.09
C THR A 25 54.76 9.36 -90.08
N THR A 26 56.02 9.14 -90.46
CA THR A 26 56.69 9.93 -91.50
C THR A 26 56.70 9.13 -92.80
N THR A 27 56.06 9.66 -93.84
CA THR A 27 56.10 9.07 -95.19
C THR A 27 57.02 9.87 -96.09
N THR A 28 58.09 9.24 -96.56
CA THR A 28 59.04 9.84 -97.50
C THR A 28 58.89 9.16 -98.86
N THR A 29 58.63 9.93 -99.91
CA THR A 29 58.50 9.38 -101.27
C THR A 29 59.68 9.84 -102.11
N THR A 30 60.50 8.88 -102.56
CA THR A 30 61.65 9.11 -103.44
C THR A 30 61.45 8.27 -104.69
N ASP A 31 61.56 8.89 -105.87
CA ASP A 31 61.38 8.24 -107.19
C ASP A 31 60.09 7.40 -107.33
N GLY A 32 58.99 7.86 -106.71
CA GLY A 32 57.68 7.22 -106.80
C GLY A 32 57.47 6.03 -105.85
N VAL A 33 58.44 5.70 -104.99
CA VAL A 33 58.31 4.67 -103.96
C VAL A 33 58.17 5.34 -102.60
N ALA A 34 57.08 5.04 -101.89
CA ALA A 34 56.84 5.52 -100.53
C ALA A 34 57.54 4.61 -99.51
N SER A 35 58.32 5.21 -98.61
CA SER A 35 58.82 4.58 -97.40
C SER A 35 58.10 5.19 -96.20
N VAL A 36 57.65 4.34 -95.28
CA VAL A 36 56.96 4.75 -94.06
C VAL A 36 57.85 4.38 -92.88
N THR A 37 58.13 5.35 -92.02
CA THR A 37 58.75 5.14 -90.72
C THR A 37 57.81 5.60 -89.62
N GLU A 38 57.60 4.77 -88.62
CA GLU A 38 56.82 5.11 -87.43
C GLU A 38 57.78 5.27 -86.25
N ASP A 39 57.60 6.36 -85.50
CA ASP A 39 58.25 6.58 -84.23
C ASP A 39 57.17 6.69 -83.15
N THR A 40 57.20 5.80 -82.17
CA THR A 40 56.22 5.74 -81.09
C THR A 40 56.90 6.12 -79.78
N VAL A 41 56.45 7.23 -79.20
CA VAL A 41 56.97 7.76 -77.94
C VAL A 41 55.90 7.57 -76.86
N ALA A 42 56.26 6.89 -75.76
CA ALA A 42 55.38 6.77 -74.60
C ALA A 42 55.27 8.11 -73.87
N SER A 43 54.07 8.45 -73.38
CA SER A 43 53.84 9.72 -72.69
C SER A 43 54.39 9.75 -71.26
N GLY A 44 54.66 8.58 -70.67
CA GLY A 44 55.08 8.47 -69.27
C GLY A 44 53.98 8.79 -68.26
N LEU A 45 52.71 8.77 -68.69
CA LEU A 45 51.55 9.05 -67.83
C LEU A 45 51.49 8.04 -66.68
N THR A 46 51.28 8.52 -65.45
CA THR A 46 51.21 7.71 -64.23
C THR A 46 49.85 7.81 -63.57
N TYR A 47 49.54 6.84 -62.72
CA TYR A 47 48.42 6.88 -61.78
C TYR A 47 48.90 6.57 -60.36
N ASP A 48 48.18 7.13 -59.37
CA ASP A 48 48.37 6.85 -57.96
C ASP A 48 47.00 6.77 -57.27
N ALA A 49 46.61 5.55 -56.87
CA ALA A 49 45.35 5.25 -56.21
C ALA A 49 45.43 5.29 -54.68
N THR A 50 46.61 5.52 -54.08
CA THR A 50 46.83 5.36 -52.63
C THR A 50 45.96 6.28 -51.75
N THR A 51 45.40 7.35 -52.32
CA THR A 51 44.47 8.26 -51.65
C THR A 51 43.01 7.80 -51.69
N GLN A 52 42.67 6.82 -52.53
CA GLN A 52 41.31 6.33 -52.76
C GLN A 52 40.95 5.09 -51.91
N LYS A 53 41.69 4.87 -50.81
CA LYS A 53 41.48 3.76 -49.85
C LYS A 53 41.15 4.26 -48.44
N PRO A 54 39.96 4.84 -48.21
CA PRO A 54 39.53 5.15 -46.85
C PRO A 54 39.61 3.89 -45.97
N ALA A 55 40.05 4.04 -44.71
CA ALA A 55 40.16 2.91 -43.78
C ALA A 55 38.80 2.26 -43.48
N SER A 56 37.72 3.04 -43.60
CA SER A 56 36.35 2.59 -43.39
C SER A 56 35.39 3.27 -44.37
N ILE A 57 34.39 2.53 -44.82
CA ILE A 57 33.31 3.03 -45.68
C ILE A 57 31.95 2.60 -45.13
N THR A 58 30.93 3.45 -45.32
CA THR A 58 29.54 3.13 -44.97
C THR A 58 28.74 2.87 -46.25
N TYR A 59 28.13 1.69 -46.34
CA TYR A 59 27.32 1.29 -47.48
C TYR A 59 26.07 0.55 -46.99
N ASN A 60 24.89 0.97 -47.45
CA ASN A 60 23.59 0.40 -47.04
C ASN A 60 23.41 0.25 -45.51
N GLY A 61 23.86 1.24 -44.74
CA GLY A 61 23.75 1.25 -43.28
C GLY A 61 24.71 0.30 -42.54
N LYS A 62 25.62 -0.37 -43.26
CA LYS A 62 26.69 -1.19 -42.70
C LYS A 62 28.02 -0.46 -42.85
N VAL A 63 28.88 -0.60 -41.84
CA VAL A 63 30.26 -0.11 -41.91
C VAL A 63 31.13 -1.27 -42.36
N TYR A 64 32.04 -0.98 -43.27
CA TYR A 64 33.04 -1.91 -43.74
C TYR A 64 34.44 -1.35 -43.47
N GLU A 65 35.38 -2.21 -43.09
CA GLU A 65 36.79 -1.87 -42.85
C GLU A 65 37.69 -2.42 -43.96
N LEU A 66 38.68 -1.64 -44.37
CA LEU A 66 39.62 -2.01 -45.41
C LEU A 66 40.43 -3.24 -44.95
N VAL A 67 40.35 -4.32 -45.73
CA VAL A 67 41.13 -5.54 -45.48
C VAL A 67 42.43 -5.49 -46.26
N GLN A 68 42.33 -5.32 -47.59
CA GLN A 68 43.47 -5.39 -48.49
C GLN A 68 43.16 -4.80 -49.87
N VAL A 69 44.23 -4.59 -50.65
CA VAL A 69 44.14 -4.45 -52.11
C VAL A 69 43.93 -5.84 -52.70
N LYS A 70 43.12 -5.94 -53.76
CA LYS A 70 42.89 -7.21 -54.45
C LYS A 70 44.20 -7.77 -55.00
N ASP A 71 44.41 -9.07 -54.82
CA ASP A 71 45.61 -9.75 -55.29
C ASP A 71 45.85 -9.52 -56.78
N GLY A 72 47.05 -9.05 -57.12
CA GLY A 72 47.46 -8.76 -58.50
C GLY A 72 47.26 -7.30 -58.92
N ASP A 73 46.47 -6.51 -58.20
CA ASP A 73 46.32 -5.08 -58.48
C ASP A 73 47.51 -4.30 -57.89
N VAL A 74 47.94 -3.24 -58.57
CA VAL A 74 49.04 -2.36 -58.14
C VAL A 74 48.49 -0.95 -57.98
N GLU A 75 48.70 -0.34 -56.81
CA GLU A 75 48.10 0.97 -56.48
C GLU A 75 48.78 2.15 -57.21
N GLN A 76 50.00 1.98 -57.70
CA GLN A 76 50.79 3.01 -58.38
C GLN A 76 51.48 2.42 -59.60
N GLY A 77 51.45 3.13 -60.73
CA GLY A 77 52.11 2.65 -61.93
C GLY A 77 52.00 3.61 -63.12
N LEU A 78 52.48 3.13 -64.27
CA LEU A 78 52.27 3.77 -65.57
C LEU A 78 50.88 3.40 -66.10
N VAL A 79 50.20 4.37 -66.71
CA VAL A 79 48.97 4.11 -67.47
C VAL A 79 49.37 3.43 -68.78
N THR A 80 48.83 2.23 -69.01
CA THR A 80 49.03 1.47 -70.25
C THR A 80 47.79 1.58 -71.14
N GLU A 81 47.91 1.17 -72.40
CA GLU A 81 46.76 1.08 -73.31
C GLU A 81 45.65 0.20 -72.69
N GLY A 82 44.41 0.70 -72.71
CA GLY A 82 43.25 0.07 -72.07
C GLY A 82 42.87 0.69 -70.72
N THR A 83 42.14 -0.07 -69.91
CA THR A 83 41.66 0.37 -68.58
C THR A 83 42.41 -0.36 -67.48
N THR A 84 43.14 0.38 -66.65
CA THR A 84 43.73 -0.14 -65.41
C THR A 84 42.74 0.07 -64.25
N THR A 85 42.41 -0.99 -63.52
CA THR A 85 41.50 -0.93 -62.35
C THR A 85 42.25 -1.38 -61.10
N VAL A 86 42.08 -0.64 -60.00
CA VAL A 86 42.58 -1.01 -58.67
C VAL A 86 41.39 -1.27 -57.77
N THR A 87 41.30 -2.48 -57.22
CA THR A 87 40.16 -2.93 -56.42
C THR A 87 40.56 -3.07 -54.95
N TYR A 88 39.81 -2.44 -54.06
CA TYR A 88 39.95 -2.57 -52.61
C TYR A 88 38.90 -3.53 -52.05
N ILE A 89 39.32 -4.43 -51.17
CA ILE A 89 38.46 -5.42 -50.49
C ILE A 89 38.20 -4.98 -49.05
N TYR A 90 36.93 -4.91 -48.67
CA TYR A 90 36.52 -4.54 -47.32
C TYR A 90 35.69 -5.64 -46.66
N GLN A 91 35.77 -5.73 -45.33
CA GLN A 91 34.96 -6.64 -44.53
C GLN A 91 33.90 -5.88 -43.75
N VAL A 92 32.71 -6.47 -43.60
CA VAL A 92 31.66 -5.89 -42.76
C VAL A 92 32.07 -5.91 -41.29
N VAL A 93 31.89 -4.79 -40.60
CA VAL A 93 32.05 -4.72 -39.15
C VAL A 93 30.79 -5.25 -38.49
N PRO A 94 30.88 -6.28 -37.61
CA PRO A 94 29.70 -6.86 -36.98
C PRO A 94 29.06 -5.87 -35.99
N ASN A 95 27.76 -6.02 -35.79
CA ASN A 95 27.06 -5.29 -34.74
C ASN A 95 27.54 -5.73 -33.35
N LYS A 96 27.45 -4.83 -32.38
CA LYS A 96 27.80 -5.08 -30.99
C LYS A 96 26.53 -5.20 -30.15
N THR A 97 26.42 -6.28 -29.38
CA THR A 97 25.34 -6.46 -28.39
C THR A 97 25.86 -6.11 -26.99
N GLU A 98 25.11 -5.28 -26.28
CA GLU A 98 25.36 -4.92 -24.88
C GLU A 98 24.10 -5.21 -24.07
N THR A 99 24.28 -5.81 -22.89
CA THR A 99 23.19 -6.09 -21.96
C THR A 99 23.46 -5.38 -20.64
N THR A 100 22.49 -4.61 -20.17
CA THR A 100 22.49 -4.01 -18.82
C THR A 100 21.31 -4.55 -18.03
N SER A 101 21.42 -4.54 -16.71
CA SER A 101 20.35 -4.93 -15.80
C SER A 101 20.21 -3.89 -14.71
N GLU A 102 18.98 -3.48 -14.45
CA GLU A 102 18.62 -2.56 -13.38
C GLU A 102 17.67 -3.27 -12.41
N ALA A 103 17.96 -3.18 -11.11
CA ALA A 103 17.15 -3.79 -10.07
C ALA A 103 15.94 -2.90 -9.76
N VAL A 104 14.75 -3.50 -9.72
CA VAL A 104 13.51 -2.87 -9.23
C VAL A 104 13.30 -3.33 -7.79
N THR A 105 13.08 -2.40 -6.87
CA THR A 105 12.98 -2.69 -5.44
C THR A 105 11.58 -2.48 -4.87
N GLY A 106 11.28 -3.24 -3.84
CA GLY A 106 10.04 -3.19 -3.07
C GLY A 106 10.30 -3.29 -1.57
N THR A 107 9.47 -2.62 -0.78
CA THR A 107 9.53 -2.58 0.67
C THR A 107 8.15 -2.94 1.22
N VAL A 108 8.11 -3.74 2.28
CA VAL A 108 6.87 -4.08 2.99
C VAL A 108 7.03 -3.70 4.44
N ILE A 109 6.10 -2.90 4.95
CA ILE A 109 6.05 -2.51 6.36
C ILE A 109 4.67 -2.83 6.94
N THR A 110 4.62 -3.04 8.25
CA THR A 110 3.37 -3.20 9.01
C THR A 110 3.03 -1.91 9.76
N ARG A 111 1.74 -1.69 10.08
CA ARG A 111 1.27 -0.60 10.94
C ARG A 111 0.16 -1.10 11.85
N TYR A 112 0.12 -0.69 13.11
CA TYR A 112 -0.84 -1.16 14.11
C TYR A 112 -1.60 0.03 14.69
N VAL A 113 -2.89 0.16 14.39
CA VAL A 113 -3.66 1.39 14.69
C VAL A 113 -4.98 1.11 15.41
N ASP A 114 -5.44 2.12 16.15
CA ASP A 114 -6.81 2.20 16.65
C ASP A 114 -7.74 2.47 15.44
N ILE A 115 -8.76 1.63 15.26
CA ILE A 115 -9.69 1.72 14.12
C ILE A 115 -10.58 2.96 14.17
N ASP A 116 -10.84 3.49 15.36
CA ASP A 116 -11.76 4.59 15.58
C ASP A 116 -11.01 5.94 15.47
N THR A 117 -9.73 6.02 15.87
CA THR A 117 -8.92 7.26 15.79
C THR A 117 -7.88 7.29 14.67
N GLY A 118 -7.43 6.12 14.19
CA GLY A 118 -6.31 5.98 13.25
C GLY A 118 -4.93 6.18 13.89
N GLU A 119 -4.85 6.38 15.20
CA GLU A 119 -3.58 6.55 15.92
C GLU A 119 -2.80 5.24 16.00
N GLU A 120 -1.48 5.34 15.86
CA GLU A 120 -0.59 4.19 16.02
C GLU A 120 -0.52 3.76 17.49
N ILE A 121 -0.80 2.47 17.73
CA ILE A 121 -0.84 1.87 19.08
C ILE A 121 0.55 1.40 19.49
N VAL A 122 1.25 0.73 18.58
CA VAL A 122 2.64 0.28 18.71
C VAL A 122 3.34 0.50 17.38
N SER A 123 4.65 0.75 17.43
CA SER A 123 5.45 0.92 16.22
C SER A 123 5.40 -0.34 15.35
N GLY A 124 5.12 -0.14 14.06
CA GLY A 124 5.22 -1.19 13.05
C GLY A 124 6.65 -1.70 12.80
N SER A 125 6.77 -2.66 11.89
CA SER A 125 8.03 -3.31 11.51
C SER A 125 8.27 -3.22 10.01
N THR A 126 9.54 -3.18 9.60
CA THR A 126 9.94 -3.43 8.21
C THR A 126 10.10 -4.94 8.00
N ILE A 127 9.26 -5.51 7.16
CA ILE A 127 9.25 -6.96 6.84
C ILE A 127 10.20 -7.27 5.70
N VAL A 128 10.20 -6.40 4.69
CA VAL A 128 11.12 -6.45 3.55
C VAL A 128 11.68 -5.04 3.37
N ASP A 129 13.00 -4.91 3.37
CA ASP A 129 13.70 -3.63 3.16
C ASP A 129 14.37 -3.63 1.78
N ASN A 130 13.85 -2.79 0.87
CA ASN A 130 14.39 -2.60 -0.49
C ASN A 130 14.73 -3.92 -1.23
N GLY A 131 13.88 -4.94 -1.07
CA GLY A 131 14.07 -6.24 -1.70
C GLY A 131 13.90 -6.16 -3.22
N ILE A 132 14.72 -6.90 -3.97
CA ILE A 132 14.66 -6.89 -5.44
C ILE A 132 13.44 -7.69 -5.89
N VAL A 133 12.43 -7.01 -6.44
CA VAL A 133 11.17 -7.61 -6.92
C VAL A 133 11.27 -8.05 -8.39
N ALA A 134 12.09 -7.36 -9.17
CA ALA A 134 12.36 -7.70 -10.56
C ALA A 134 13.72 -7.16 -11.02
N ASN A 135 14.24 -7.71 -12.10
CA ASN A 135 15.35 -7.14 -12.86
C ASN A 135 14.85 -6.69 -14.23
N THR A 136 15.06 -5.43 -14.57
CA THR A 136 14.81 -4.91 -15.92
C THR A 136 16.08 -5.10 -16.74
N VAL A 137 16.03 -6.02 -17.69
CA VAL A 137 17.12 -6.35 -18.60
C VAL A 137 16.93 -5.57 -19.90
N ILE A 138 17.94 -4.77 -20.24
CA ILE A 138 17.96 -3.99 -21.48
C ILE A 138 19.06 -4.60 -22.37
N THR A 139 18.67 -5.13 -23.52
CA THR A 139 19.61 -5.61 -24.54
C THR A 139 19.59 -4.65 -25.71
N THR A 140 20.74 -4.07 -26.03
CA THR A 140 20.92 -3.11 -27.12
C THR A 140 21.90 -3.67 -28.12
N GLU A 141 21.51 -3.69 -29.38
CA GLU A 141 22.41 -3.96 -30.50
C GLU A 141 22.71 -2.64 -31.21
N ARG A 142 24.01 -2.36 -31.36
CA ARG A 142 24.50 -1.18 -32.07
C ARG A 142 25.23 -1.58 -33.34
N ASN A 143 25.03 -0.83 -34.41
CA ASN A 143 25.90 -0.94 -35.57
C ASN A 143 27.30 -0.37 -35.24
N ALA A 144 28.22 -0.57 -36.15
CA ALA A 144 29.59 -0.08 -36.04
C ALA A 144 29.70 1.47 -36.04
N ALA A 145 28.66 2.19 -36.46
CA ALA A 145 28.58 3.65 -36.32
C ALA A 145 28.11 4.10 -34.92
N GLY A 146 27.73 3.16 -34.04
CA GLY A 146 27.25 3.41 -32.68
C GLY A 146 25.73 3.62 -32.57
N GLU A 147 25.01 3.58 -33.69
CA GLU A 147 23.56 3.74 -33.73
C GLU A 147 22.87 2.48 -33.22
N ILE A 148 21.77 2.65 -32.49
CA ILE A 148 20.95 1.52 -32.01
C ILE A 148 20.16 0.98 -33.20
N VAL A 149 20.41 -0.29 -33.55
CA VAL A 149 19.67 -0.98 -34.61
C VAL A 149 18.57 -1.87 -34.05
N TYR A 150 18.71 -2.33 -32.81
CA TYR A 150 17.73 -3.15 -32.12
C TYR A 150 17.82 -2.93 -30.61
N GLN A 151 16.67 -2.89 -29.93
CA GLN A 151 16.61 -2.79 -28.48
C GLN A 151 15.41 -3.57 -27.95
N THR A 152 15.64 -4.35 -26.89
CA THR A 152 14.59 -5.02 -26.14
C THR A 152 14.70 -4.68 -24.66
N VAL A 153 13.54 -4.56 -24.02
CA VAL A 153 13.42 -4.38 -22.57
C VAL A 153 12.53 -5.50 -22.05
N GLU A 154 13.05 -6.27 -21.10
CA GLU A 154 12.33 -7.36 -20.45
C GLU A 154 12.43 -7.21 -18.94
N THR A 155 11.30 -7.24 -18.24
CA THR A 155 11.25 -7.21 -16.78
C THR A 155 11.02 -8.63 -16.27
N ILE A 156 12.01 -9.16 -15.54
CA ILE A 156 12.00 -10.53 -15.03
C ILE A 156 11.70 -10.48 -13.53
N PRO A 157 10.53 -10.95 -13.08
CA PRO A 157 10.19 -10.98 -11.65
C PRO A 157 11.05 -11.98 -10.89
N THR A 158 11.45 -11.63 -9.67
CA THR A 158 12.23 -12.53 -8.78
C THR A 158 11.34 -13.51 -8.01
N GLY A 159 10.04 -13.21 -7.92
CA GLY A 159 9.11 -13.96 -7.07
C GLY A 159 9.29 -13.70 -5.58
N LEU A 160 9.86 -12.54 -5.20
CA LEU A 160 10.01 -12.14 -3.81
C LEU A 160 8.65 -12.06 -3.11
N THR A 161 8.57 -12.62 -1.90
CA THR A 161 7.35 -12.70 -1.10
C THR A 161 7.55 -12.13 0.29
N TYR A 162 6.44 -11.84 0.98
CA TYR A 162 6.41 -11.44 2.38
C TYR A 162 5.40 -12.28 3.18
N ASP A 163 5.62 -12.31 4.50
CA ASP A 163 4.71 -12.89 5.49
C ASP A 163 4.78 -12.05 6.78
N THR A 164 3.65 -11.46 7.18
CA THR A 164 3.56 -10.57 8.34
C THR A 164 2.99 -11.26 9.59
N THR A 165 2.67 -12.55 9.53
CA THR A 165 1.98 -13.27 10.62
C THR A 165 2.81 -13.39 11.90
N SER A 166 4.14 -13.57 11.75
CA SER A 166 5.07 -13.62 12.89
C SER A 166 5.20 -12.26 13.57
N ASP A 167 5.28 -11.18 12.78
CA ASP A 167 5.31 -9.81 13.29
C ASP A 167 4.02 -9.50 14.06
N LYS A 168 2.85 -9.79 13.48
CA LYS A 168 1.55 -9.64 14.14
C LYS A 168 1.48 -10.38 15.46
N THR A 169 2.05 -11.58 15.55
CA THR A 169 2.04 -12.37 16.79
C THR A 169 2.84 -11.66 17.90
N VAL A 170 4.01 -11.11 17.57
CA VAL A 170 4.83 -10.32 18.52
C VAL A 170 4.10 -9.04 18.91
N LYS A 171 3.54 -8.31 17.94
CA LYS A 171 2.83 -7.05 18.20
C LYS A 171 1.54 -7.25 18.97
N ASN A 172 0.83 -8.36 18.77
CA ASN A 172 -0.32 -8.72 19.61
C ASN A 172 0.08 -8.91 21.07
N ALA A 173 1.25 -9.51 21.34
CA ALA A 173 1.74 -9.67 22.70
C ALA A 173 2.13 -8.32 23.32
N GLU A 174 2.74 -7.40 22.56
CA GLU A 174 3.03 -6.03 23.01
C GLU A 174 1.73 -5.26 23.31
N ILE A 175 0.76 -5.28 22.38
CA ILE A 175 -0.53 -4.60 22.50
C ILE A 175 -1.33 -5.13 23.70
N ALA A 176 -1.26 -6.44 23.98
CA ALA A 176 -1.96 -7.04 25.12
C ALA A 176 -1.46 -6.53 26.49
N LEU A 177 -0.26 -5.96 26.56
CA LEU A 177 0.29 -5.36 27.79
C LEU A 177 -0.14 -3.91 27.99
N ILE A 178 -0.75 -3.28 26.99
CA ILE A 178 -1.21 -1.88 27.07
C ILE A 178 -2.43 -1.80 27.99
N GLN A 179 -2.29 -1.00 29.05
CA GLN A 179 -3.36 -0.70 30.00
C GLN A 179 -3.98 0.64 29.65
N ILE A 180 -5.16 0.62 29.04
CA ILE A 180 -5.85 1.83 28.57
C ILE A 180 -6.77 2.32 29.69
N PRO A 181 -6.67 3.56 30.17
CA PRO A 181 -7.59 4.07 31.18
C PRO A 181 -9.03 4.06 30.65
N VAL A 182 -9.96 3.51 31.43
CA VAL A 182 -11.38 3.56 31.11
C VAL A 182 -11.87 4.99 31.30
N THR A 183 -12.37 5.60 30.24
CA THR A 183 -12.97 6.95 30.29
C THR A 183 -14.49 6.93 30.27
N ASP A 184 -15.11 5.81 29.85
CA ASP A 184 -16.56 5.63 29.82
C ASP A 184 -16.92 4.13 29.88
N ILE A 185 -18.16 3.81 30.24
CA ILE A 185 -18.69 2.44 30.35
C ILE A 185 -19.75 2.23 29.25
N ALA A 186 -19.74 1.05 28.63
CA ALA A 186 -20.86 0.61 27.78
C ALA A 186 -21.95 -0.06 28.63
N VAL A 187 -23.21 0.28 28.36
CA VAL A 187 -24.38 -0.33 29.01
C VAL A 187 -24.99 -1.30 28.01
N ALA A 188 -24.91 -2.60 28.28
CA ALA A 188 -25.56 -3.62 27.46
C ALA A 188 -27.04 -3.69 27.82
N ASP A 189 -27.93 -3.66 26.81
CA ASP A 189 -29.38 -3.78 26.93
C ASP A 189 -30.04 -2.78 27.89
N VAL A 190 -30.31 -1.57 27.37
CA VAL A 190 -31.15 -0.60 28.08
C VAL A 190 -32.60 -1.10 28.10
N PRO A 191 -33.20 -1.46 29.26
CA PRO A 191 -34.64 -1.67 29.32
C PRO A 191 -35.33 -0.35 28.92
N ALA A 192 -36.19 -0.42 27.92
CA ALA A 192 -36.59 0.69 27.05
C ALA A 192 -37.37 1.85 27.69
N VAL A 193 -37.43 1.96 29.02
CA VAL A 193 -38.13 3.06 29.70
C VAL A 193 -37.24 3.69 30.77
N GLY A 194 -36.80 4.94 30.52
CA GLY A 194 -36.29 5.85 31.55
C GLY A 194 -34.85 5.63 32.02
N THR A 195 -34.01 4.92 31.26
CA THR A 195 -32.59 4.78 31.57
C THR A 195 -31.78 5.93 30.95
N SER A 196 -30.86 6.52 31.72
CA SER A 196 -29.89 7.51 31.22
C SER A 196 -28.49 7.21 31.73
N LYS A 197 -27.47 7.63 30.96
CA LYS A 197 -26.05 7.49 31.32
C LYS A 197 -25.39 8.85 31.29
N VAL A 198 -24.63 9.18 32.33
CA VAL A 198 -23.83 10.39 32.42
C VAL A 198 -22.41 10.04 32.82
N ASN A 199 -21.44 10.55 32.06
CA ASN A 199 -20.05 10.59 32.48
C ASN A 199 -19.80 11.90 33.23
N ASN A 200 -19.43 11.80 34.50
CA ASN A 200 -19.34 12.97 35.37
C ASN A 200 -18.03 13.75 35.20
N GLY A 201 -17.06 13.21 34.45
CA GLY A 201 -15.77 13.87 34.20
C GLY A 201 -14.80 13.88 35.38
N ASP A 202 -15.19 13.29 36.52
CA ASP A 202 -14.40 13.14 37.75
C ASP A 202 -13.86 11.72 37.95
N GLY A 203 -13.92 10.88 36.91
CA GLY A 203 -13.58 9.46 36.99
C GLY A 203 -14.75 8.57 37.41
N THR A 204 -15.98 9.09 37.44
CA THR A 204 -17.18 8.31 37.69
C THR A 204 -18.19 8.34 36.53
N VAL A 205 -18.98 7.27 36.42
CA VAL A 205 -20.10 7.18 35.47
C VAL A 205 -21.37 6.85 36.26
N THR A 206 -22.41 7.65 36.06
CA THR A 206 -23.72 7.44 36.67
C THR A 206 -24.70 6.88 35.66
N ILE A 207 -25.36 5.77 36.01
CA ILE A 207 -26.47 5.20 35.26
C ILE A 207 -27.75 5.41 36.08
N SER A 208 -28.76 6.02 35.48
CA SER A 208 -30.04 6.31 36.14
C SER A 208 -31.14 5.44 35.56
N TYR A 209 -32.07 4.96 36.39
CA TYR A 209 -33.20 4.12 35.99
C TYR A 209 -34.49 4.68 36.57
N THR A 210 -35.48 4.97 35.73
CA THR A 210 -36.82 5.33 36.19
C THR A 210 -37.64 4.07 36.44
N MET A 211 -38.08 3.87 37.68
CA MET A 211 -38.83 2.69 38.11
C MET A 211 -40.19 3.09 38.67
N ASN A 212 -41.17 2.21 38.48
CA ASN A 212 -42.48 2.28 39.12
C ASN A 212 -42.55 1.20 40.21
N SER A 213 -42.94 1.59 41.43
CA SER A 213 -43.20 0.67 42.54
C SER A 213 -44.65 0.73 42.97
N ASN A 214 -45.21 -0.43 43.31
CA ASN A 214 -46.53 -0.53 43.92
C ASN A 214 -46.34 -0.74 45.43
N ILE A 215 -46.82 0.19 46.23
CA ILE A 215 -46.73 0.12 47.68
C ILE A 215 -48.11 -0.15 48.23
N MET A 216 -48.24 -1.21 49.03
CA MET A 216 -49.48 -1.58 49.69
C MET A 216 -49.44 -1.11 51.14
N VAL A 217 -50.35 -0.21 51.49
CA VAL A 217 -50.51 0.33 52.84
C VAL A 217 -51.81 -0.21 53.44
N LEU A 218 -51.69 -0.93 54.55
CA LEU A 218 -52.80 -1.65 55.20
C LEU A 218 -53.42 -0.87 56.38
N ASP A 219 -53.48 0.47 56.32
CA ASP A 219 -54.00 1.28 57.43
C ASP A 219 -55.19 2.18 57.04
N SER A 220 -56.28 2.04 57.78
CA SER A 220 -57.47 2.92 57.75
C SER A 220 -57.19 4.35 58.26
N ASN A 221 -56.06 4.57 58.92
CA ASN A 221 -55.58 5.85 59.44
C ASN A 221 -54.18 6.19 58.92
N PHE A 222 -53.97 6.22 57.60
CA PHE A 222 -52.74 6.66 56.89
C PHE A 222 -51.96 7.83 57.55
N ARG A 223 -52.63 8.60 58.40
CA ARG A 223 -52.18 9.68 59.28
C ARG A 223 -51.21 9.31 60.43
N THR A 224 -51.07 8.07 60.90
CA THR A 224 -50.22 7.80 62.10
C THR A 224 -48.73 7.57 61.83
N LEU A 225 -48.34 7.09 60.64
CA LEU A 225 -46.96 7.15 60.18
C LEU A 225 -46.84 8.36 59.24
N GLY A 226 -45.95 9.30 59.55
CA GLY A 226 -45.68 10.42 58.64
C GLY A 226 -45.18 9.89 57.30
N GLU A 227 -45.66 10.44 56.18
CA GLU A 227 -45.26 10.05 54.82
C GLU A 227 -43.73 9.92 54.67
N ALA A 228 -42.98 10.82 55.29
CA ALA A 228 -41.52 10.81 55.30
C ALA A 228 -40.90 9.53 55.91
N GLU A 229 -41.50 8.96 56.96
CA GLU A 229 -41.00 7.73 57.61
C GLU A 229 -41.20 6.51 56.70
N VAL A 230 -42.32 6.46 55.97
CA VAL A 230 -42.60 5.39 55.02
C VAL A 230 -41.62 5.45 53.84
N LEU A 231 -41.38 6.65 53.30
CA LEU A 231 -40.43 6.86 52.20
C LEU A 231 -38.99 6.50 52.61
N ASN A 232 -38.56 6.90 53.81
CA ASN A 232 -37.23 6.58 54.34
C ASN A 232 -37.00 5.07 54.47
N ARG A 233 -38.00 4.31 54.93
CA ARG A 233 -37.92 2.84 54.99
C ARG A 233 -37.79 2.20 53.62
N ILE A 234 -38.55 2.70 52.64
CA ILE A 234 -38.48 2.21 51.25
C ILE A 234 -37.11 2.48 50.65
N GLU A 235 -36.61 3.71 50.78
CA GLU A 235 -35.29 4.10 50.28
C GLU A 235 -34.19 3.23 50.90
N LYS A 236 -34.25 2.96 52.22
CA LYS A 236 -33.31 2.09 52.90
C LYS A 236 -33.32 0.65 52.37
N GLU A 237 -34.51 0.08 52.14
CA GLU A 237 -34.65 -1.28 51.61
C GLU A 237 -34.15 -1.37 50.16
N LEU A 238 -34.52 -0.41 49.31
CA LEU A 238 -34.03 -0.31 47.93
C LEU A 238 -32.51 -0.16 47.88
N THR A 239 -31.95 0.71 48.73
CA THR A 239 -30.49 0.89 48.84
C THR A 239 -29.82 -0.42 49.25
N SER A 240 -30.40 -1.14 50.23
CA SER A 240 -29.86 -2.43 50.68
C SER A 240 -29.85 -3.47 49.56
N GLN A 241 -30.96 -3.62 48.84
CA GLN A 241 -31.05 -4.57 47.72
C GLN A 241 -30.13 -4.19 46.55
N ALA A 242 -30.09 -2.90 46.18
CA ALA A 242 -29.26 -2.41 45.10
C ALA A 242 -27.76 -2.54 45.40
N THR A 243 -27.34 -2.27 46.65
CA THR A 243 -25.96 -2.47 47.11
C THR A 243 -25.58 -3.95 47.15
N GLN A 244 -26.51 -4.84 47.47
CA GLN A 244 -26.24 -6.29 47.41
C GLN A 244 -26.03 -6.76 45.97
N MET A 245 -26.76 -6.18 45.01
CA MET A 245 -26.69 -6.55 43.60
C MET A 245 -25.46 -5.96 42.90
N PHE A 246 -25.13 -4.70 43.24
CA PHE A 246 -24.01 -3.95 42.65
C PHE A 246 -23.21 -3.28 43.78
N PRO A 247 -22.39 -4.04 44.52
CA PRO A 247 -21.63 -3.52 45.66
C PRO A 247 -20.55 -2.49 45.27
N GLU A 248 -20.15 -2.48 44.00
CA GLU A 248 -19.18 -1.53 43.44
C GLU A 248 -19.80 -0.18 43.03
N ALA A 249 -21.13 -0.04 43.12
CA ALA A 249 -21.83 1.20 42.80
C ALA A 249 -22.23 1.97 44.07
N THR A 250 -22.14 3.30 44.01
CA THR A 250 -22.75 4.18 45.01
C THR A 250 -24.16 4.55 44.55
N TRP A 251 -25.15 4.34 45.43
CA TRP A 251 -26.57 4.49 45.12
C TRP A 251 -27.16 5.79 45.68
N SER A 252 -27.99 6.46 44.88
CA SER A 252 -28.90 7.52 45.33
C SER A 252 -30.25 7.40 44.65
N PHE A 253 -31.29 7.98 45.25
CA PHE A 253 -32.66 7.89 44.76
C PHE A 253 -33.30 9.28 44.72
N ASP A 254 -33.88 9.64 43.59
CA ASP A 254 -34.72 10.83 43.46
C ASP A 254 -36.03 10.67 44.27
N PRO A 255 -36.66 11.78 44.70
CA PRO A 255 -37.88 11.73 45.50
C PRO A 255 -39.02 11.02 44.75
N PHE A 256 -39.75 10.19 45.50
CA PHE A 256 -40.87 9.43 44.98
C PHE A 256 -42.04 10.33 44.55
N VAL A 257 -42.49 10.20 43.30
CA VAL A 257 -43.69 10.87 42.78
C VAL A 257 -44.89 9.93 42.88
N THR A 258 -45.94 10.30 43.62
CA THR A 258 -47.16 9.48 43.77
C THR A 258 -48.18 9.73 42.68
N TYR A 259 -48.71 8.63 42.16
CA TYR A 259 -49.89 8.61 41.30
C TYR A 259 -50.87 7.55 41.80
N LEU A 260 -52.10 8.02 42.03
CA LEU A 260 -53.33 7.28 42.30
C LEU A 260 -53.38 6.46 43.61
N GLU A 261 -54.31 6.85 44.48
CA GLU A 261 -54.79 6.04 45.60
C GLU A 261 -56.03 5.28 45.13
N THR A 262 -55.96 3.96 44.96
CA THR A 262 -57.16 3.15 44.79
C THR A 262 -57.53 2.50 46.12
N PRO A 263 -58.71 2.82 46.69
CA PRO A 263 -59.24 2.07 47.81
C PRO A 263 -59.57 0.65 47.33
N ILE A 264 -58.90 -0.35 47.90
CA ILE A 264 -59.27 -1.75 47.73
C ILE A 264 -60.16 -2.11 48.93
N PRO A 265 -61.47 -2.35 48.73
CA PRO A 265 -62.34 -2.77 49.82
C PRO A 265 -61.94 -4.17 50.27
N ALA A 266 -61.39 -4.30 51.48
CA ALA A 266 -61.22 -5.60 52.12
C ALA A 266 -62.52 -5.98 52.84
N GLY A 267 -62.93 -7.25 52.72
CA GLY A 267 -64.20 -7.76 53.26
C GLY A 267 -64.29 -7.79 54.80
N ASP A 268 -63.32 -7.22 55.51
CA ASP A 268 -63.18 -7.17 56.96
C ASP A 268 -63.41 -5.77 57.56
N GLY A 269 -63.74 -4.76 56.74
CA GLY A 269 -63.97 -3.38 57.18
C GLY A 269 -62.71 -2.51 57.20
N VAL A 270 -61.55 -3.02 56.75
CA VAL A 270 -60.33 -2.24 56.54
C VAL A 270 -60.25 -1.80 55.08
N SER A 271 -59.99 -0.51 54.84
CA SER A 271 -59.68 -0.04 53.48
C SER A 271 -58.19 -0.17 53.24
N ASN A 272 -57.79 -0.98 52.26
CA ASN A 272 -56.41 -1.05 51.81
C ASN A 272 -56.17 0.02 50.76
N TYR A 273 -55.01 0.67 50.79
CA TYR A 273 -54.62 1.63 49.77
C TYR A 273 -53.40 1.10 49.03
N VAL A 274 -53.48 1.08 47.70
CA VAL A 274 -52.30 0.92 46.85
C VAL A 274 -51.92 2.30 46.34
N ALA A 275 -50.68 2.70 46.62
CA ALA A 275 -50.07 3.87 46.03
C ALA A 275 -49.03 3.41 45.01
N THR A 276 -49.14 3.86 43.77
CA THR A 276 -48.05 3.71 42.80
C THR A 276 -47.12 4.91 42.96
N LYS A 277 -45.85 4.65 43.24
CA LYS A 277 -44.80 5.67 43.32
C LYS A 277 -43.81 5.44 42.16
N SER A 278 -43.42 6.52 41.49
CA SER A 278 -42.31 6.51 40.53
C SER A 278 -41.08 7.10 41.18
N TYR A 279 -39.90 6.53 40.94
CA TYR A 279 -38.62 7.02 41.45
C TYR A 279 -37.51 6.81 40.42
N THR A 280 -36.47 7.62 40.49
CA THR A 280 -35.24 7.42 39.71
C THR A 280 -34.17 6.88 40.64
N ALA A 281 -33.58 5.73 40.33
CA ALA A 281 -32.39 5.23 41.02
C ALA A 281 -31.14 5.61 40.22
N HIS A 282 -30.11 6.11 40.89
CA HIS A 282 -28.82 6.44 40.29
C HIS A 282 -27.74 5.52 40.85
N ALA A 283 -27.09 4.78 39.95
CA ALA A 283 -25.93 3.95 40.26
C ALA A 283 -24.66 4.64 39.74
N THR A 284 -23.77 5.05 40.63
CA THR A 284 -22.52 5.72 40.27
C THR A 284 -21.34 4.77 40.46
N PHE A 285 -20.61 4.52 39.37
CA PHE A 285 -19.47 3.62 39.32
C PHE A 285 -18.17 4.42 39.27
N ASP A 286 -17.24 4.09 40.15
CA ASP A 286 -15.87 4.59 40.06
C ASP A 286 -15.09 3.80 39.00
N ILE A 287 -14.67 4.49 37.95
CA ILE A 287 -13.81 3.97 36.89
C ILE A 287 -12.37 4.46 37.01
N SER A 288 -12.07 5.27 38.02
CA SER A 288 -10.72 5.77 38.30
C SER A 288 -9.77 4.60 38.53
N GLY A 289 -8.70 4.57 37.75
CA GLY A 289 -7.70 3.50 37.83
C GLY A 289 -8.15 2.16 37.23
N ARG A 290 -9.36 2.05 36.68
CA ARG A 290 -9.75 0.90 35.86
C ARG A 290 -9.12 1.02 34.47
N THR A 291 -8.67 -0.12 33.96
CA THR A 291 -8.03 -0.21 32.65
C THR A 291 -8.76 -1.22 31.76
N THR A 292 -8.64 -1.02 30.46
CA THR A 292 -9.11 -1.92 29.42
C THR A 292 -8.00 -2.22 28.41
N SER A 293 -8.27 -3.12 27.48
CA SER A 293 -7.34 -3.58 26.46
C SER A 293 -7.85 -3.27 25.04
N TYR A 294 -6.98 -3.49 24.06
CA TYR A 294 -7.37 -3.57 22.66
C TYR A 294 -7.77 -5.00 22.28
N THR A 295 -8.69 -5.12 21.33
CA THR A 295 -8.98 -6.37 20.62
C THR A 295 -8.73 -6.19 19.13
N PHE A 296 -8.25 -7.25 18.48
CA PHE A 296 -8.04 -7.25 17.02
C PHE A 296 -9.38 -7.20 16.30
N VAL A 297 -9.45 -6.38 15.24
CA VAL A 297 -10.66 -6.22 14.41
C VAL A 297 -10.42 -6.78 13.01
N SER A 298 -9.42 -6.26 12.29
CA SER A 298 -9.20 -6.61 10.88
C SER A 298 -7.80 -6.20 10.39
N VAL A 299 -7.47 -6.60 9.16
CA VAL A 299 -6.29 -6.18 8.40
C VAL A 299 -6.76 -5.70 7.02
N ASP A 300 -6.16 -4.63 6.47
CA ASP A 300 -6.56 -4.03 5.18
C ASP A 300 -6.13 -4.84 3.95
N ALA A 301 -5.08 -5.65 4.09
CA ALA A 301 -4.46 -6.40 3.01
C ALA A 301 -4.11 -7.84 3.43
N SER A 302 -3.71 -8.65 2.45
CA SER A 302 -3.27 -10.03 2.72
C SER A 302 -2.01 -10.03 3.57
N GLU A 303 -1.96 -10.91 4.58
CA GLU A 303 -0.79 -11.06 5.47
C GLU A 303 0.38 -11.80 4.79
N VAL A 304 0.09 -12.47 3.67
CA VAL A 304 1.07 -13.15 2.82
C VAL A 304 0.87 -12.76 1.37
N GLY A 305 1.95 -12.51 0.65
CA GLY A 305 1.85 -12.06 -0.74
C GLY A 305 3.19 -11.90 -1.44
N ALA A 306 3.13 -11.47 -2.70
CA ALA A 306 4.29 -11.03 -3.45
C ALA A 306 4.65 -9.60 -3.07
N VAL A 307 5.93 -9.27 -3.02
CA VAL A 307 6.39 -7.89 -2.84
C VAL A 307 6.26 -7.16 -4.17
N GLU A 308 5.60 -6.02 -4.15
CA GLU A 308 5.45 -5.14 -5.32
C GLU A 308 6.50 -4.02 -5.32
N GLU A 309 6.69 -3.37 -6.47
CA GLU A 309 7.56 -2.19 -6.59
C GLU A 309 7.08 -1.06 -5.65
N GLY A 310 8.03 -0.38 -5.00
CA GLY A 310 7.73 0.72 -4.09
C GLY A 310 7.50 0.28 -2.65
N THR A 311 6.54 0.87 -1.94
CA THR A 311 6.28 0.57 -0.53
C THR A 311 4.85 0.09 -0.33
N THR A 312 4.71 -1.12 0.19
CA THR A 312 3.45 -1.68 0.66
C THR A 312 3.34 -1.52 2.17
N ILE A 313 2.18 -1.04 2.64
CA ILE A 313 1.87 -0.91 4.07
C ILE A 313 0.72 -1.84 4.39
N ILE A 314 0.93 -2.78 5.31
CA ILE A 314 -0.10 -3.68 5.82
C ILE A 314 -0.58 -3.13 7.16
N THR A 315 -1.83 -2.65 7.22
CA THR A 315 -2.39 -2.03 8.43
C THR A 315 -3.27 -3.02 9.20
N TYR A 316 -2.91 -3.26 10.45
CA TYR A 316 -3.71 -3.99 11.41
C TYR A 316 -4.53 -3.03 12.27
N TYR A 317 -5.83 -3.30 12.34
CA TYR A 317 -6.80 -2.49 13.05
C TYR A 317 -7.25 -3.15 14.34
N TYR A 318 -7.20 -2.38 15.42
CA TYR A 318 -7.63 -2.78 16.75
C TYR A 318 -8.68 -1.82 17.29
N ARG A 319 -9.48 -2.27 18.23
CA ARG A 319 -10.48 -1.45 18.91
C ARG A 319 -10.34 -1.59 20.41
N LYS A 320 -10.51 -0.48 21.13
CA LYS A 320 -10.61 -0.48 22.59
C LYS A 320 -11.82 -1.30 23.02
N VAL A 321 -11.62 -2.28 23.90
CA VAL A 321 -12.71 -3.06 24.46
C VAL A 321 -13.45 -2.16 25.47
N PRO A 322 -14.75 -1.87 25.30
CA PRO A 322 -15.46 -1.09 26.30
C PRO A 322 -15.64 -1.93 27.57
N LEU A 323 -15.43 -1.31 28.74
CA LEU A 323 -15.88 -1.92 29.98
C LEU A 323 -17.41 -1.96 29.95
N THR A 324 -17.99 -3.15 29.99
CA THR A 324 -19.44 -3.34 29.92
C THR A 324 -19.95 -3.72 31.30
N ILE A 325 -21.02 -3.05 31.74
CA ILE A 325 -21.81 -3.50 32.89
C ILE A 325 -23.03 -4.20 32.32
N GLU A 326 -23.15 -5.49 32.58
CA GLU A 326 -24.39 -6.22 32.31
C GLU A 326 -25.46 -5.66 33.24
N THR A 327 -26.43 -4.94 32.68
CA THR A 327 -27.63 -4.60 33.43
C THR A 327 -28.47 -5.85 33.49
N VAL A 328 -28.25 -6.69 34.50
CA VAL A 328 -29.26 -7.68 34.88
C VAL A 328 -30.53 -6.88 35.11
N ALA A 329 -31.62 -7.22 34.39
CA ALA A 329 -32.89 -6.51 34.46
C ALA A 329 -33.21 -6.18 35.91
N PHE A 330 -33.12 -4.89 36.29
CA PHE A 330 -33.26 -4.44 37.67
C PHE A 330 -34.59 -4.97 38.23
N PRO A 331 -34.57 -5.98 39.11
CA PRO A 331 -35.81 -6.55 39.64
C PRO A 331 -36.38 -5.70 40.78
N LEU A 332 -35.92 -4.46 40.95
CA LEU A 332 -36.39 -3.52 41.99
C LEU A 332 -37.80 -2.96 41.73
N GLY A 333 -38.64 -3.72 41.03
CA GLY A 333 -40.07 -3.61 41.19
C GLY A 333 -40.43 -4.21 42.55
N LEU A 334 -40.75 -3.36 43.53
CA LEU A 334 -41.47 -3.83 44.72
C LEU A 334 -42.84 -4.32 44.23
N GLU A 335 -42.97 -5.61 43.94
CA GLU A 335 -44.26 -6.19 43.47
C GLU A 335 -45.34 -6.11 44.56
N SER A 336 -44.96 -5.90 45.81
CA SER A 336 -45.80 -5.30 46.86
C SER A 336 -44.99 -5.16 48.15
N LEU A 337 -44.50 -3.95 48.46
CA LEU A 337 -44.03 -3.71 49.83
C LEU A 337 -45.26 -3.58 50.73
N THR A 338 -45.44 -4.54 51.64
CA THR A 338 -46.47 -4.45 52.68
C THR A 338 -45.91 -3.65 53.85
N VAL A 339 -46.34 -2.40 54.00
CA VAL A 339 -46.04 -1.63 55.20
C VAL A 339 -47.09 -1.99 56.24
N ALA A 340 -46.79 -3.01 57.05
CA ALA A 340 -47.67 -3.43 58.14
C ALA A 340 -47.78 -2.33 59.20
N THR A 341 -49.00 -2.12 59.69
CA THR A 341 -49.29 -1.29 60.87
C THR A 341 -48.46 -1.74 62.06
N LEU A 342 -47.74 -0.82 62.71
CA LEU A 342 -47.32 -1.05 64.09
C LEU A 342 -48.58 -1.30 64.94
N PRO A 343 -48.53 -2.20 65.95
CA PRO A 343 -49.59 -2.25 66.94
C PRO A 343 -49.71 -0.87 67.58
N ARG A 344 -50.94 -0.35 67.71
CA ARG A 344 -51.18 0.77 68.63
C ARG A 344 -50.84 0.29 70.02
N ASP A 345 -49.69 0.73 70.52
CA ASP A 345 -49.21 0.61 71.89
C ASP A 345 -49.25 -0.79 72.52
N PHE A 346 -48.12 -1.50 72.52
CA PHE A 346 -47.61 -2.28 73.66
C PHE A 346 -46.08 -2.34 73.60
#